data_AF-K2MY76-F1
#
_entry.id   AF-K2MY76-F1
#
_cell.length_a   1.000
_cell.length_b   1.000
_cell.length_c   1.000
_cell.angle_alpha   90.00
_cell.angle_beta   90.00
_cell.angle_gamma   90.00
#
_symmetry.space_group_name_H-M   'P 1'
#
loop_
_entity.id
_entity.type
_entity.pdbx_description
1 polymer ?
#
loop_
_entity_poly.entity_id
_entity_poly.type
_entity_poly.pdbx_seq_one_letter_code
_entity_poly.pdbx_strand_id
1 'polypeptide(L)'
;MISELQNVRGKSKVTVISSPKVKEMVRSYYNCPRLEGMELEDEGGEGIEMSHWKKRSAVDELMSSDEGIGYYSVLTLAAFEDMGVYKANYSMAEILWWGNNSGCGLLEKKCLTEGITDYPDLFCNKFPDDTYKLCTYDRLSLGSCNVWRYDEPLPEEYQYFANPKLGSAFKFMDICPFVEAYSNTGCKNGDSLVMPGSFIGPKSRCVKG
;
A
#
# COMPACT_ATOMS: atom_id res chain seq x y z
N MET A 1 -3.64 14.81 -18.64
CA MET A 1 -4.44 14.00 -17.70
C MET A 1 -3.63 12.83 -17.20
N ILE A 2 -2.92 12.11 -18.08
CA ILE A 2 -1.95 11.08 -17.70
C ILE A 2 -0.54 11.57 -18.08
N SER A 3 0.47 11.20 -17.29
CA SER A 3 1.88 11.45 -17.56
C SER A 3 2.72 10.21 -17.26
N GLU A 4 3.92 10.18 -17.81
CA GLU A 4 4.87 9.09 -17.60
C GLU A 4 6.08 9.63 -16.87
N LEU A 5 6.41 9.00 -15.75
CA LEU A 5 7.61 9.26 -14.98
C LEU A 5 8.65 8.20 -15.31
N GLN A 6 9.90 8.62 -15.46
CA GLN A 6 11.01 7.74 -15.82
C GLN A 6 11.84 7.41 -14.57
N ASN A 7 12.39 6.20 -14.53
CA ASN A 7 13.35 5.77 -13.49
C ASN A 7 12.82 5.89 -12.05
N VAL A 8 11.54 5.62 -11.83
CA VAL A 8 10.92 5.64 -10.50
C VAL A 8 11.12 4.28 -9.85
N ARG A 9 11.83 4.25 -8.70
CA ARG A 9 12.13 3.02 -7.94
C ARG A 9 12.85 1.91 -8.73
N GLY A 10 13.57 2.29 -9.78
CA GLY A 10 14.25 1.35 -10.68
C GLY A 10 13.41 0.88 -11.87
N LYS A 11 12.11 1.20 -11.91
CA LYS A 11 11.27 0.95 -13.09
C LYS A 11 11.59 1.98 -14.18
N SER A 12 11.71 1.51 -15.41
CA SER A 12 11.95 2.40 -16.57
C SER A 12 10.85 3.44 -16.72
N LYS A 13 9.59 3.05 -16.47
CA LYS A 13 8.41 3.89 -16.64
C LYS A 13 7.37 3.61 -15.55
N VAL A 14 6.79 4.67 -14.99
CA VAL A 14 5.62 4.64 -14.11
C VAL A 14 4.59 5.61 -14.64
N THR A 15 3.36 5.14 -14.85
CA THR A 15 2.27 5.96 -15.36
C THR A 15 1.48 6.58 -14.21
N VAL A 16 1.20 7.88 -14.31
CA VAL A 16 0.49 8.64 -13.27
C VAL A 16 -0.68 9.43 -13.83
N ILE A 17 -1.75 9.56 -13.05
CA ILE A 17 -2.78 10.59 -13.30
C ILE A 17 -2.25 11.93 -12.77
N SER A 18 -2.00 12.84 -13.71
CA SER A 18 -1.36 14.15 -13.50
C SER A 18 -2.32 15.33 -13.69
N SER A 19 -3.63 15.07 -13.63
CA SER A 19 -4.66 16.11 -13.72
C SER A 19 -4.62 17.07 -12.51
N PRO A 20 -5.12 18.31 -12.65
CA PRO A 20 -4.89 19.36 -11.67
C PRO A 20 -5.33 19.02 -10.25
N LYS A 21 -6.55 18.50 -10.06
CA LYS A 21 -7.08 18.18 -8.74
C LYS A 21 -6.41 16.94 -8.14
N VAL A 22 -6.16 15.90 -8.93
CA VAL A 22 -5.39 14.73 -8.47
C VAL A 22 -4.01 15.16 -7.99
N LYS A 23 -3.32 16.00 -8.76
CA LYS A 23 -1.98 16.48 -8.41
C LYS A 23 -2.00 17.31 -7.12
N GLU A 24 -3.00 18.18 -6.94
CA GLU A 24 -3.23 18.94 -5.70
C GLU A 24 -3.44 18.00 -4.49
N MET A 25 -4.37 17.06 -4.59
CA MET A 25 -4.75 16.19 -3.47
C MET A 25 -3.64 15.20 -3.10
N VAL A 26 -2.94 14.63 -4.08
CA VAL A 26 -1.78 13.74 -3.85
C VAL A 26 -0.66 14.46 -3.12
N ARG A 27 -0.34 15.70 -3.52
CA ARG A 27 0.70 16.51 -2.85
C ARG A 27 0.35 16.77 -1.40
N SER A 28 -0.91 17.08 -1.12
CA SER A 28 -1.41 17.28 0.24
C SER A 28 -1.40 15.97 1.04
N TYR A 29 -1.88 14.87 0.44
CA TYR A 29 -2.06 13.59 1.10
C TYR A 29 -0.73 12.98 1.56
N TYR A 30 0.26 12.89 0.66
CA TYR A 30 1.59 12.37 1.01
C TYR A 30 2.49 13.44 1.63
N ASN A 31 2.06 14.70 1.74
CA ASN A 31 2.89 15.84 2.14
C ASN A 31 4.18 15.95 1.32
N CYS A 32 4.03 15.96 0.00
CA CYS A 32 5.14 16.10 -0.94
C CYS A 32 4.76 17.04 -2.08
N PRO A 33 5.21 18.31 -2.07
CA PRO A 33 4.75 19.34 -3.02
C PRO A 33 5.21 19.13 -4.46
N ARG A 34 6.18 18.25 -4.70
CA ARG A 34 6.77 17.98 -6.03
C ARG A 34 6.21 16.75 -6.73
N LEU A 35 5.23 16.05 -6.15
CA LEU A 35 4.59 14.91 -6.83
C LEU A 35 3.90 15.39 -8.11
N GLU A 36 4.06 14.62 -9.17
CA GLU A 36 3.48 14.95 -10.49
C GLU A 36 2.12 14.30 -10.75
N GLY A 37 1.69 13.39 -9.88
CA GLY A 37 0.40 12.71 -9.99
C GLY A 37 0.30 11.49 -9.07
N MET A 38 -0.84 10.79 -9.14
CA MET A 38 -1.04 9.50 -8.48
C MET A 38 -0.71 8.36 -9.45
N GLU A 39 0.03 7.36 -8.99
CA GLU A 39 0.43 6.20 -9.79
C GLU A 39 -0.76 5.29 -10.10
N LEU A 40 -0.81 4.83 -11.35
CA LEU A 40 -1.73 3.78 -11.80
C LEU A 40 -1.09 2.40 -11.66
N GLU A 41 -1.92 1.39 -11.48
CA GLU A 41 -1.48 0.00 -11.44
C GLU A 41 -0.86 -0.41 -12.78
N ASP A 42 0.28 -1.10 -12.70
CA ASP A 42 1.08 -1.59 -13.82
C ASP A 42 1.28 -3.12 -13.77
N GLU A 43 0.58 -3.80 -12.88
CA GLU A 43 0.51 -5.27 -12.78
C GLU A 43 -0.93 -5.76 -12.98
N GLY A 44 -1.11 -7.06 -13.24
CA GLY A 44 -2.41 -7.73 -13.30
C GLY A 44 -3.04 -7.85 -14.69
N GLY A 45 -2.45 -7.24 -15.72
CA GLY A 45 -2.91 -7.36 -17.10
C GLY A 45 -4.14 -6.53 -17.44
N GLU A 46 -4.75 -6.87 -18.58
CA GLU A 46 -5.90 -6.16 -19.14
C GLU A 46 -7.07 -6.10 -18.14
N GLY A 47 -7.64 -4.91 -17.97
CA GLY A 47 -8.74 -4.65 -17.05
C GLY A 47 -8.32 -4.28 -15.62
N ILE A 48 -7.05 -4.50 -15.24
CA ILE A 48 -6.50 -4.04 -13.96
C ILE A 48 -5.54 -2.87 -14.20
N GLU A 49 -4.56 -3.09 -15.09
CA GLU A 49 -3.57 -2.08 -15.44
C GLU A 49 -4.26 -0.80 -15.95
N MET A 50 -3.68 0.35 -15.58
CA MET A 50 -4.13 1.67 -16.02
C MET A 50 -5.55 2.09 -15.58
N SER A 51 -6.28 1.24 -14.85
CA SER A 51 -7.66 1.49 -14.43
C SER A 51 -7.83 1.60 -12.91
N HIS A 52 -6.79 1.21 -12.16
CA HIS A 52 -6.76 1.24 -10.70
C HIS A 52 -5.57 2.08 -10.21
N TRP A 53 -5.65 2.58 -8.98
CA TRP A 53 -4.50 3.10 -8.28
C TRP A 53 -3.50 2.00 -7.98
N LYS A 54 -2.21 2.36 -8.01
CA LYS A 54 -1.14 1.45 -7.60
C LYS A 54 -1.34 1.01 -6.15
N LYS A 55 -1.61 -0.27 -5.90
CA LYS A 55 -1.92 -0.79 -4.55
C LYS A 55 -0.82 -0.46 -3.55
N ARG A 56 0.45 -0.63 -3.94
CA ARG A 56 1.61 -0.25 -3.12
C ARG A 56 1.49 1.15 -2.51
N SER A 57 0.96 2.11 -3.26
CA SER A 57 0.92 3.52 -2.86
C SER A 57 -0.39 3.89 -2.15
N ALA A 58 -1.46 3.11 -2.35
CA ALA A 58 -2.79 3.40 -1.82
C ALA A 58 -3.53 2.12 -1.37
N VAL A 59 -2.93 1.33 -0.48
CA VAL A 59 -3.55 0.11 0.07
C VAL A 59 -4.89 0.45 0.70
N ASP A 60 -5.90 -0.39 0.43
CA ASP A 60 -7.29 -0.24 0.87
C ASP A 60 -8.06 0.97 0.32
N GLU A 61 -7.51 1.71 -0.64
CA GLU A 61 -8.29 2.70 -1.37
C GLU A 61 -9.34 2.02 -2.26
N LEU A 62 -10.53 2.62 -2.38
CA LEU A 62 -11.66 2.10 -3.16
C LEU A 62 -11.30 1.61 -4.56
N MET A 63 -10.42 2.33 -5.25
CA MET A 63 -9.98 2.06 -6.62
C MET A 63 -8.55 1.52 -6.66
N SER A 64 -8.00 1.03 -5.54
CA SER A 64 -6.77 0.23 -5.53
C SER A 64 -6.97 -1.07 -6.31
N SER A 65 -5.90 -1.58 -6.92
CA SER A 65 -5.94 -2.93 -7.47
C SER A 65 -6.09 -3.97 -6.34
N ASP A 66 -6.88 -5.02 -6.61
CA ASP A 66 -7.19 -6.12 -5.69
C ASP A 66 -8.03 -5.74 -4.44
N GLU A 67 -8.75 -6.70 -3.86
CA GLU A 67 -9.70 -6.45 -2.77
C GLU A 67 -8.99 -5.91 -1.50
N GLY A 68 -9.69 -5.02 -0.81
CA GLY A 68 -9.27 -4.37 0.43
C GLY A 68 -10.46 -3.79 1.17
N ILE A 69 -10.25 -2.85 2.10
CA ILE A 69 -11.35 -2.21 2.84
C ILE A 69 -12.20 -1.31 1.91
N GLY A 70 -11.57 -0.62 0.96
CA GLY A 70 -12.24 0.18 -0.06
C GLY A 70 -12.62 1.59 0.40
N TYR A 71 -11.71 2.29 1.06
CA TYR A 71 -11.91 3.66 1.51
C TYR A 71 -12.12 4.61 0.33
N TYR A 72 -13.24 5.34 0.34
CA TYR A 72 -13.53 6.38 -0.63
C TYR A 72 -12.73 7.65 -0.30
N SER A 73 -11.45 7.64 -0.68
CA SER A 73 -10.49 8.64 -0.26
C SER A 73 -10.52 9.90 -1.13
N VAL A 74 -9.72 10.89 -0.73
CA VAL A 74 -9.45 12.09 -1.52
C VAL A 74 -8.88 11.81 -2.91
N LEU A 75 -8.22 10.66 -3.11
CA LEU A 75 -7.58 10.30 -4.38
C LEU A 75 -8.62 10.00 -5.47
N THR A 76 -9.56 9.08 -5.17
CA THR A 76 -10.66 8.75 -6.08
C THR A 76 -11.61 9.92 -6.31
N LEU A 77 -11.93 10.69 -5.25
CA LEU A 77 -12.75 11.90 -5.39
C LEU A 77 -12.11 12.93 -6.33
N ALA A 78 -10.79 13.13 -6.23
CA ALA A 78 -10.05 14.02 -7.12
C ALA A 78 -10.06 13.57 -8.58
N ALA A 79 -9.90 12.27 -8.83
CA ALA A 79 -9.97 11.74 -10.18
C ALA A 79 -11.36 11.97 -10.80
N PHE A 80 -12.44 11.71 -10.06
CA PHE A 80 -13.79 11.94 -10.55
C PHE A 80 -14.11 13.42 -10.80
N GLU A 81 -13.63 14.33 -9.95
CA GLU A 81 -13.81 15.76 -10.18
C GLU A 81 -13.07 16.22 -11.45
N ASP A 82 -11.83 15.76 -11.66
CA ASP A 82 -11.04 16.10 -12.85
C ASP A 82 -11.61 15.50 -14.16
N MET A 83 -12.49 14.48 -14.09
CA MET A 83 -13.24 14.00 -15.27
C MET A 83 -14.27 15.04 -15.76
N GLY A 84 -14.62 16.03 -14.95
CA GLY A 84 -15.57 17.10 -15.31
C GLY A 84 -17.05 16.68 -15.28
N VAL A 85 -17.34 15.44 -14.89
CA VAL A 85 -18.72 14.91 -14.77
C VAL A 85 -19.28 15.15 -13.37
N TYR A 86 -18.40 15.23 -12.36
CA TYR A 86 -18.77 15.32 -10.95
C TYR A 86 -18.11 16.53 -10.29
N LYS A 87 -18.68 16.95 -9.15
CA LYS A 87 -18.05 17.87 -8.21
C LYS A 87 -17.95 17.15 -6.87
N ALA A 88 -16.73 16.91 -6.40
CA ALA A 88 -16.51 16.14 -5.19
C ALA A 88 -16.80 16.98 -3.93
N ASN A 89 -17.36 16.33 -2.93
CA ASN A 89 -17.45 16.89 -1.58
C ASN A 89 -16.36 16.29 -0.70
N TYR A 90 -15.19 16.92 -0.66
CA TYR A 90 -14.02 16.44 0.10
C TYR A 90 -14.23 16.36 1.62
N SER A 91 -15.24 17.05 2.17
CA SER A 91 -15.57 16.91 3.60
C SER A 91 -16.11 15.53 3.98
N MET A 92 -16.55 14.76 2.99
CA MET A 92 -17.04 13.38 3.14
C MET A 92 -15.97 12.34 2.78
N ALA A 93 -14.77 12.75 2.41
CA ALA A 93 -13.69 11.83 2.06
C ALA A 93 -13.32 10.95 3.26
N GLU A 94 -13.22 9.65 3.04
CA GLU A 94 -12.74 8.73 4.06
C GLU A 94 -11.23 8.86 4.25
N ILE A 95 -10.77 8.65 5.48
CA ILE A 95 -9.35 8.76 5.81
C ILE A 95 -8.65 7.46 5.39
N LEU A 96 -7.88 7.55 4.31
CA LEU A 96 -6.92 6.53 3.93
C LEU A 96 -5.66 6.68 4.80
N TRP A 97 -5.39 5.72 5.68
CA TRP A 97 -4.23 5.80 6.59
C TRP A 97 -2.92 5.43 5.91
N TRP A 98 -2.97 4.56 4.90
CA TRP A 98 -1.78 4.05 4.22
C TRP A 98 -1.00 5.16 3.48
N GLY A 99 0.17 5.53 3.99
CA GLY A 99 1.02 6.54 3.34
C GLY A 99 0.61 7.99 3.58
N ASN A 100 -0.42 8.24 4.40
CA ASN A 100 -0.79 9.60 4.77
C ASN A 100 0.40 10.30 5.45
N ASN A 101 0.78 11.49 4.94
CA ASN A 101 1.91 12.27 5.40
C ASN A 101 3.27 11.53 5.37
N SER A 102 3.45 10.58 4.46
CA SER A 102 4.69 9.78 4.34
C SER A 102 5.89 10.54 3.79
N GLY A 103 5.68 11.74 3.27
CA GLY A 103 6.64 12.44 2.41
C GLY A 103 6.82 11.77 1.04
N CYS A 104 7.72 12.32 0.25
CA CYS A 104 7.97 11.87 -1.13
C CYS A 104 8.57 10.46 -1.24
N GLY A 105 9.28 10.01 -0.20
CA GLY A 105 10.07 8.78 -0.25
C GLY A 105 9.25 7.54 -0.56
N LEU A 106 7.99 7.49 -0.11
CA LEU A 106 7.10 6.35 -0.34
C LEU A 106 6.88 6.14 -1.85
N LEU A 107 6.71 7.21 -2.63
CA LEU A 107 6.49 7.10 -4.08
C LEU A 107 7.81 7.09 -4.86
N GLU A 108 8.87 7.74 -4.38
CA GLU A 108 10.10 7.89 -5.17
C GLU A 108 11.14 6.79 -4.94
N LYS A 109 11.15 6.17 -3.75
CA LYS A 109 12.17 5.19 -3.34
C LYS A 109 11.57 3.79 -3.24
N LYS A 110 12.43 2.78 -3.32
CA LYS A 110 12.08 1.39 -3.00
C LYS A 110 11.53 1.32 -1.57
N CYS A 111 10.63 0.37 -1.32
CA CYS A 111 10.04 0.15 0.01
C CYS A 111 11.06 -0.33 1.05
N LEU A 112 12.09 -1.08 0.61
CA LEU A 112 13.26 -1.40 1.40
C LEU A 112 14.53 -1.33 0.54
N THR A 113 15.65 -1.11 1.21
CA THR A 113 17.01 -1.21 0.66
C THR A 113 17.84 -2.04 1.64
N GLU A 114 18.48 -3.10 1.15
CA GLU A 114 19.25 -4.04 2.00
C GLU A 114 18.44 -4.56 3.21
N GLY A 115 17.13 -4.76 3.03
CA GLY A 115 16.21 -5.23 4.07
C GLY A 115 15.81 -4.18 5.11
N ILE A 116 16.16 -2.91 4.90
CA ILE A 116 15.83 -1.79 5.80
C ILE A 116 14.77 -0.91 5.15
N THR A 117 13.73 -0.55 5.90
CA THR A 117 12.65 0.34 5.45
C THR A 117 12.65 1.66 6.22
N ASP A 118 12.36 2.75 5.51
CA ASP A 118 12.05 4.06 6.11
C ASP A 118 10.59 4.12 6.63
N TYR A 119 9.76 3.11 6.33
CA TYR A 119 8.32 3.07 6.62
C TYR A 119 7.91 1.81 7.42
N PRO A 120 8.37 1.64 8.68
CA PRO A 120 8.16 0.41 9.47
C PRO A 120 6.72 0.17 9.94
N ASP A 121 5.82 1.13 9.71
CA ASP A 121 4.37 0.96 9.93
C ASP A 121 3.63 0.46 8.68
N LEU A 122 4.24 0.56 7.49
CA LEU A 122 3.65 0.15 6.22
C LEU A 122 4.29 -1.14 5.71
N PHE A 123 5.62 -1.19 5.73
CA PHE A 123 6.40 -2.33 5.26
C PHE A 123 7.06 -3.06 6.43
N CYS A 124 7.38 -4.32 6.19
CA CYS A 124 8.01 -5.19 7.16
C CYS A 124 9.18 -5.95 6.51
N ASN A 125 10.05 -6.54 7.31
CA ASN A 125 11.26 -7.22 6.84
C ASN A 125 11.56 -8.53 7.57
N LYS A 126 10.62 -8.99 8.42
CA LYS A 126 10.77 -10.22 9.18
C LYS A 126 10.21 -11.39 8.38
N PHE A 127 10.87 -12.53 8.41
CA PHE A 127 10.29 -13.75 7.86
C PHE A 127 9.06 -14.17 8.67
N PRO A 128 8.07 -14.80 8.03
CA PRO A 128 6.97 -15.44 8.75
C PRO A 128 7.51 -16.40 9.80
N ASP A 129 7.01 -16.27 11.02
CA ASP A 129 7.29 -17.17 12.14
C ASP A 129 5.95 -17.39 12.85
N ASP A 130 5.57 -18.67 13.03
CA ASP A 130 4.30 -19.06 13.66
C ASP A 130 4.17 -18.54 15.11
N THR A 131 5.28 -18.18 15.73
CA THR A 131 5.31 -17.64 17.09
C THR A 131 5.15 -16.12 17.16
N TYR A 132 5.43 -15.40 16.07
CA TYR A 132 5.49 -13.93 16.09
C TYR A 132 4.46 -13.28 15.17
N LYS A 133 3.40 -12.74 15.80
CA LYS A 133 2.33 -12.04 15.11
C LYS A 133 2.59 -10.54 15.07
N LEU A 134 2.42 -9.93 13.90
CA LEU A 134 2.55 -8.50 13.66
C LEU A 134 1.18 -7.82 13.57
N CYS A 135 1.12 -6.53 13.85
CA CYS A 135 -0.07 -5.75 13.54
C CYS A 135 -0.09 -5.36 12.06
N THR A 136 -1.24 -5.55 11.43
CA THR A 136 -1.60 -4.87 10.18
C THR A 136 -1.52 -3.34 10.36
N TYR A 137 -1.31 -2.61 9.26
CA TYR A 137 -1.08 -1.15 9.30
C TYR A 137 -2.29 -0.40 9.91
N ASP A 138 -3.50 -0.88 9.66
CA ASP A 138 -4.77 -0.35 10.17
C ASP A 138 -5.06 -0.77 11.63
N ARG A 139 -4.22 -1.64 12.18
CA ARG A 139 -4.33 -2.23 13.53
C ARG A 139 -5.63 -2.98 13.77
N LEU A 140 -6.27 -3.50 12.72
CA LEU A 140 -7.53 -4.23 12.84
C LEU A 140 -7.34 -5.74 12.99
N SER A 141 -6.17 -6.27 12.66
CA SER A 141 -5.87 -7.70 12.74
C SER A 141 -4.42 -7.98 13.12
N LEU A 142 -4.18 -9.14 13.73
CA LEU A 142 -2.85 -9.73 13.76
C LEU A 142 -2.55 -10.39 12.41
N GLY A 143 -1.29 -10.46 12.03
CA GLY A 143 -0.86 -10.96 10.74
C GLY A 143 0.59 -11.42 10.73
N SER A 144 1.08 -11.75 9.55
CA SER A 144 2.49 -12.05 9.29
C SER A 144 3.04 -11.15 8.22
N CYS A 145 4.34 -10.88 8.29
CA CYS A 145 5.02 -10.18 7.22
C CYS A 145 5.10 -11.09 5.99
N ASN A 146 4.56 -10.66 4.86
CA ASN A 146 4.58 -11.44 3.63
C ASN A 146 5.95 -11.34 2.95
N VAL A 147 6.90 -12.18 3.40
CA VAL A 147 8.21 -12.39 2.78
C VAL A 147 8.27 -13.82 2.28
N TRP A 148 8.54 -13.95 0.98
CA TRP A 148 8.66 -15.21 0.26
C TRP A 148 10.07 -15.35 -0.33
N ARG A 149 10.48 -16.59 -0.56
CA ARG A 149 11.72 -16.92 -1.27
C ARG A 149 11.40 -17.50 -2.64
N TYR A 150 11.85 -16.81 -3.67
CA TYR A 150 11.75 -17.25 -5.07
C TYR A 150 12.88 -18.22 -5.43
N ASP A 151 12.65 -19.04 -6.46
CA ASP A 151 13.66 -19.97 -6.97
C ASP A 151 14.77 -19.22 -7.71
N GLU A 152 14.40 -18.18 -8.47
CA GLU A 152 15.31 -17.31 -9.22
C GLU A 152 15.40 -15.90 -8.62
N PRO A 153 16.50 -15.16 -8.86
CA PRO A 153 16.59 -13.76 -8.48
C PRO A 153 15.46 -12.92 -9.06
N LEU A 154 14.92 -12.02 -8.24
CA LEU A 154 13.93 -11.03 -8.69
C LEU A 154 14.57 -10.01 -9.64
N PRO A 155 13.79 -9.36 -10.52
CA PRO A 155 14.24 -8.19 -11.28
C PRO A 155 14.83 -7.11 -10.36
N GLU A 156 15.80 -6.34 -10.86
CA GLU A 156 16.59 -5.41 -10.05
C GLU A 156 15.71 -4.37 -9.33
N GLU A 157 14.64 -3.88 -9.96
CA GLU A 157 13.65 -2.96 -9.41
C GLU A 157 12.89 -3.53 -8.18
N TYR A 158 12.80 -4.86 -8.08
CA TYR A 158 12.12 -5.60 -7.02
C TYR A 158 13.07 -6.25 -6.02
N GLN A 159 14.39 -6.06 -6.16
CA GLN A 159 15.37 -6.50 -5.17
C GLN A 159 15.42 -5.53 -3.99
N TYR A 160 14.94 -6.00 -2.84
CA TYR A 160 14.77 -5.23 -1.60
C TYR A 160 15.67 -5.67 -0.45
N PHE A 161 16.25 -6.87 -0.54
CA PHE A 161 17.09 -7.49 0.47
C PHE A 161 18.46 -7.84 -0.13
N ALA A 162 19.46 -8.03 0.73
CA ALA A 162 20.79 -8.51 0.32
C ALA A 162 20.73 -9.84 -0.46
N ASN A 163 19.74 -10.69 -0.16
CA ASN A 163 19.43 -11.86 -0.97
C ASN A 163 18.41 -11.47 -2.05
N PRO A 164 18.77 -11.50 -3.35
CA PRO A 164 17.93 -11.01 -4.44
C PRO A 164 16.72 -11.92 -4.72
N LYS A 165 16.60 -13.06 -4.04
CA LYS A 165 15.47 -13.99 -4.15
C LYS A 165 14.36 -13.73 -3.14
N LEU A 166 14.47 -12.67 -2.34
CA LEU A 166 13.50 -12.35 -1.29
C LEU A 166 12.62 -11.17 -1.68
N GLY A 167 11.32 -11.32 -1.48
CA GLY A 167 10.31 -10.30 -1.72
C GLY A 167 8.93 -10.81 -1.30
N SER A 168 7.89 -9.99 -1.45
CA SER A 168 6.51 -10.42 -1.25
C SER A 168 6.00 -11.29 -2.40
N ALA A 169 4.98 -12.11 -2.12
CA ALA A 169 4.20 -12.79 -3.16
C ALA A 169 3.23 -11.84 -3.91
N PHE A 170 2.98 -10.63 -3.36
CA PHE A 170 2.01 -9.68 -3.91
C PHE A 170 2.63 -8.76 -4.96
N LYS A 171 2.33 -9.02 -6.24
CA LYS A 171 2.82 -8.23 -7.38
C LYS A 171 2.31 -6.79 -7.37
N PHE A 172 1.04 -6.56 -7.04
CA PHE A 172 0.44 -5.22 -6.94
C PHE A 172 1.13 -4.30 -5.90
N MET A 173 1.81 -4.91 -4.93
CA MET A 173 2.64 -4.19 -3.95
C MET A 173 4.05 -3.85 -4.48
N ASP A 174 4.31 -4.01 -5.79
CA ASP A 174 5.67 -4.08 -6.35
C ASP A 174 6.52 -5.12 -5.61
N ILE A 175 5.95 -6.24 -5.16
CA ILE A 175 6.71 -7.26 -4.40
C ILE A 175 7.25 -6.70 -3.06
N CYS A 176 6.78 -5.53 -2.60
CA CYS A 176 7.11 -4.98 -1.29
C CYS A 176 6.47 -5.82 -0.16
N PRO A 177 7.25 -6.32 0.80
CA PRO A 177 6.71 -7.00 1.96
C PRO A 177 5.94 -6.04 2.88
N PHE A 178 4.73 -6.46 3.24
CA PHE A 178 3.83 -5.79 4.18
C PHE A 178 3.18 -6.84 5.08
N VAL A 179 2.53 -6.39 6.17
CA VAL A 179 1.85 -7.31 7.08
C VAL A 179 0.49 -7.69 6.51
N GLU A 180 0.34 -8.96 6.17
CA GLU A 180 -0.92 -9.55 5.71
C GLU A 180 -1.69 -10.11 6.91
N ALA A 181 -2.98 -9.79 7.01
CA ALA A 181 -3.84 -10.28 8.08
C ALA A 181 -4.03 -11.80 7.96
N TYR A 182 -4.06 -12.53 9.08
CA TYR A 182 -4.66 -13.86 9.06
C TYR A 182 -6.19 -13.74 9.02
N SER A 183 -6.83 -14.71 8.38
CA SER A 183 -8.29 -14.70 8.17
C SER A 183 -9.11 -14.75 9.47
N ASN A 184 -8.56 -15.32 10.55
CA ASN A 184 -9.26 -15.54 11.82
C ASN A 184 -8.70 -14.71 12.99
N THR A 185 -7.87 -13.70 12.74
CA THR A 185 -7.19 -12.91 13.78
C THR A 185 -7.62 -11.44 13.84
N GLY A 186 -8.84 -11.15 13.37
CA GLY A 186 -9.43 -9.83 13.50
C GLY A 186 -9.60 -9.42 14.96
N CYS A 187 -9.17 -8.21 15.32
CA CYS A 187 -9.29 -7.71 16.70
C CYS A 187 -10.75 -7.53 17.14
N LYS A 188 -11.67 -7.32 16.20
CA LYS A 188 -13.09 -7.06 16.49
C LYS A 188 -13.95 -8.32 16.54
N ASN A 189 -13.59 -9.34 15.78
CA ASN A 189 -14.44 -10.50 15.47
C ASN A 189 -13.66 -11.79 15.20
N GLY A 190 -12.36 -11.82 15.46
CA GLY A 190 -11.51 -13.00 15.26
C GLY A 190 -11.67 -14.04 16.37
N ASP A 191 -11.03 -15.18 16.17
CA ASP A 191 -11.05 -16.31 17.10
C ASP A 191 -10.03 -16.10 18.23
N SER A 192 -10.53 -16.00 19.47
CA SER A 192 -9.70 -15.84 20.66
C SER A 192 -8.75 -17.02 20.90
N LEU A 193 -9.04 -18.23 20.38
CA LEU A 193 -8.21 -19.42 20.57
C LEU A 193 -6.87 -19.31 19.84
N VAL A 194 -6.82 -18.62 18.70
CA VAL A 194 -5.59 -18.40 17.93
C VAL A 194 -4.86 -17.11 18.32
N MET A 195 -5.47 -16.32 19.21
CA MET A 195 -4.94 -15.06 19.75
C MET A 195 -4.90 -15.09 21.30
N PRO A 196 -4.22 -16.06 21.92
CA PRO A 196 -4.21 -16.20 23.38
C PRO A 196 -3.71 -14.93 24.05
N GLY A 197 -4.43 -14.48 25.08
CA GLY A 197 -4.16 -13.23 25.80
C GLY A 197 -4.71 -11.96 25.14
N SER A 198 -5.33 -12.05 23.96
CA SER A 198 -5.96 -10.89 23.30
C SER A 198 -7.38 -10.65 23.79
N PHE A 199 -7.78 -9.38 23.88
CA PHE A 199 -9.17 -8.98 24.10
C PHE A 199 -9.86 -8.71 22.77
N ILE A 200 -10.93 -9.45 22.48
CA ILE A 200 -11.71 -9.29 21.24
C ILE A 200 -12.97 -8.48 21.52
N GLY A 201 -13.21 -7.45 20.72
CA GLY A 201 -14.36 -6.58 20.90
C GLY A 201 -14.41 -5.44 19.88
N PRO A 202 -15.54 -4.74 19.75
CA PRO A 202 -15.76 -3.77 18.66
C PRO A 202 -14.75 -2.60 18.65
N LYS A 203 -14.15 -2.30 19.81
CA LYS A 203 -13.13 -1.24 19.98
C LYS A 203 -11.70 -1.78 20.06
N SER A 204 -11.50 -3.09 20.03
CA SER A 204 -10.16 -3.68 20.12
C SER A 204 -9.32 -3.33 18.89
N ARG A 205 -8.03 -3.12 19.13
CA ARG A 205 -7.02 -2.84 18.11
C ARG A 205 -5.74 -3.61 18.44
N CYS A 206 -4.98 -3.90 17.41
CA CYS A 206 -3.67 -4.51 17.57
C CYS A 206 -2.67 -3.49 18.14
N VAL A 207 -1.90 -3.93 19.14
CA VAL A 207 -0.88 -3.13 19.81
C VAL A 207 0.49 -3.77 19.64
N LYS A 208 1.52 -2.96 19.41
CA LYS A 208 2.91 -3.39 19.35
C LYS A 208 3.42 -3.56 20.79
N GLY A 209 4.04 -4.69 21.08
CA GLY A 209 4.69 -5.02 22.37
C GLY A 209 6.20 -5.03 22.27
#